data_AF-A0A931IYI8-F1
#
_entry.id   AF-A0A931IYI8-F1
#
_cell.length_a   1.000
_cell.length_b   1.000
_cell.length_c   1.000
_cell.angle_alpha   90.00
_cell.angle_beta   90.00
_cell.angle_gamma   90.00
#
_symmetry.space_group_name_H-M   'P 1'
#
loop_
_entity.id
_entity.type
_entity.pdbx_description
1 polymer ?
#
loop_
_entity_poly.entity_id
_entity_poly.type
_entity_poly.pdbx_seq_one_letter_code
_entity_poly.pdbx_strand_id
1 'polypeptide(L)'
;MISIVRPWITRGSLRHVLALSVAVLGACGIGFWLLEPRAVTLGDGLWLAFTTAATVGYGDIVPTTPASKIFSIFVVLLGYAALSLVTAGIASVWVETTERQVERDILRELHTELRALRAELSSLRAQRRSETRAENPCPASGAVPPTTLPTPPPAPTQSGS
;
A
#
# COMPACT_ATOMS: atom_id res chain seq x y z
N MET A 1 -25.23 -4.23 -6.85
CA MET A 1 -24.93 -4.73 -5.49
C MET A 1 -23.44 -4.89 -5.17
N ILE A 2 -22.54 -5.11 -6.14
CA ILE A 2 -21.08 -5.24 -5.90
C ILE A 2 -20.32 -3.91 -5.68
N SER A 3 -20.93 -2.76 -5.99
CA SER A 3 -20.25 -1.45 -5.88
C SER A 3 -20.23 -0.85 -4.47
N ILE A 4 -20.96 -1.41 -3.50
CA ILE A 4 -21.03 -0.92 -2.12
C ILE A 4 -19.77 -1.25 -1.30
N VAL A 5 -19.00 -2.24 -1.77
CA VAL A 5 -17.76 -2.71 -1.12
C VAL A 5 -16.55 -1.86 -1.52
N ARG A 6 -16.71 -0.99 -2.53
CA ARG A 6 -15.62 -0.29 -3.22
C ARG A 6 -14.94 0.84 -2.44
N PRO A 7 -15.60 1.62 -1.56
CA PRO A 7 -14.94 2.72 -0.86
C PRO A 7 -14.23 2.33 0.46
N TRP A 8 -14.37 1.09 0.95
CA TRP A 8 -13.86 0.68 2.27
C TRP A 8 -12.45 0.05 2.24
N ILE A 9 -11.82 -0.02 1.07
CA ILE A 9 -10.58 -0.76 0.79
C ILE A 9 -9.29 0.03 1.09
N THR A 10 -9.33 1.35 1.26
CA THR A 10 -8.09 2.13 1.43
C THR A 10 -7.79 2.43 2.90
N ARG A 11 -6.69 1.82 3.40
CA ARG A 11 -6.00 2.04 4.69
C ARG A 11 -6.63 1.48 5.98
N GLY A 12 -7.91 1.10 5.99
CA GLY A 12 -8.59 0.50 7.17
C GLY A 12 -9.15 -0.92 6.98
N SER A 13 -8.89 -1.56 5.83
CA SER A 13 -9.63 -2.73 5.34
C SER A 13 -9.62 -3.93 6.30
N LEU A 14 -8.46 -4.28 6.88
CA LEU A 14 -8.35 -5.44 7.76
C LEU A 14 -9.22 -5.32 9.02
N ARG A 15 -9.23 -4.15 9.66
CA ARG A 15 -10.02 -3.91 10.88
C ARG A 15 -11.52 -3.98 10.58
N HIS A 16 -11.96 -3.50 9.42
CA HIS A 16 -13.37 -3.57 9.03
C HIS A 16 -13.79 -5.00 8.65
N VAL A 17 -12.95 -5.77 7.97
CA VAL A 17 -13.20 -7.20 7.69
C VAL A 17 -13.32 -7.97 9.00
N LEU A 18 -12.38 -7.78 9.93
CA LEU A 18 -12.43 -8.38 11.26
C LEU A 18 -13.68 -7.98 12.04
N ALA A 19 -13.99 -6.68 12.09
CA ALA A 19 -15.17 -6.18 12.79
C ALA A 19 -16.47 -6.72 12.19
N LEU A 20 -16.57 -6.80 10.85
CA LEU A 20 -17.72 -7.39 10.16
C LEU A 20 -17.83 -8.88 10.45
N SER A 21 -16.73 -9.64 10.40
CA SER A 21 -16.74 -11.07 10.75
C SER A 21 -17.19 -11.30 12.20
N VAL A 22 -16.70 -10.50 13.15
CA VAL A 22 -17.12 -10.57 14.56
C VAL A 22 -18.60 -10.18 14.73
N ALA A 23 -19.05 -9.12 14.07
CA ALA A 23 -20.46 -8.70 14.11
C ALA A 23 -21.39 -9.76 13.52
N VAL A 24 -21.01 -10.38 12.40
CA VAL A 24 -21.73 -11.48 11.76
C VAL A 24 -21.80 -12.70 12.68
N LEU A 25 -20.68 -13.10 13.28
CA LEU A 25 -20.66 -14.20 14.26
C LEU A 25 -21.55 -13.91 15.46
N GLY A 26 -21.51 -12.69 15.99
CA GLY A 26 -22.39 -12.26 17.08
C GLY A 26 -23.87 -12.33 16.70
N ALA A 27 -24.23 -11.84 15.51
CA ALA A 27 -25.60 -11.94 14.98
C ALA A 27 -26.05 -13.40 14.81
N CYS A 28 -25.17 -14.28 14.32
CA CYS A 28 -25.43 -15.72 14.24
C CYS A 28 -25.61 -16.35 15.62
N GLY A 29 -24.81 -15.97 16.61
CA GLY A 29 -24.93 -16.45 18.00
C GLY A 29 -26.24 -16.04 18.66
N ILE A 30 -26.67 -14.80 18.44
CA ILE A 30 -28.00 -14.32 18.86
C ILE A 30 -29.11 -15.11 18.14
N GLY A 31 -28.94 -15.38 16.84
CA GLY A 31 -29.86 -16.20 16.06
C GLY A 31 -30.00 -17.61 16.62
N PHE A 32 -28.90 -18.28 16.97
CA PHE A 32 -28.94 -19.60 17.61
C PHE A 32 -29.57 -19.57 19.00
N TRP A 33 -29.28 -18.55 19.81
CA TRP A 33 -29.90 -18.40 21.14
C TRP A 33 -31.43 -18.26 21.05
N LEU A 34 -31.95 -17.57 20.03
CA LEU A 34 -33.39 -17.43 19.80
C LEU A 34 -34.05 -18.70 19.23
N LEU A 35 -33.35 -19.43 18.37
CA LEU A 35 -33.90 -20.59 17.63
C LEU A 35 -33.71 -21.93 18.35
N GLU A 36 -32.76 -22.01 19.29
CA GLU A 36 -32.37 -23.25 19.95
C GLU A 36 -32.66 -23.22 21.46
N PRO A 37 -33.70 -23.94 21.94
CA PRO A 37 -34.05 -23.96 23.36
C PRO A 37 -32.97 -24.54 24.28
N ARG A 38 -32.02 -25.31 23.72
CA ARG A 38 -30.89 -25.88 24.45
C ARG A 38 -29.77 -24.87 24.72
N ALA A 39 -29.70 -23.77 23.98
CA ALA A 39 -28.77 -22.68 24.25
C ALA A 39 -29.35 -21.79 25.36
N VAL A 40 -29.13 -22.19 26.62
CA VAL A 40 -29.75 -21.52 27.79
C VAL A 40 -29.20 -20.10 27.95
N THR A 41 -27.91 -19.90 27.66
CA THR A 41 -27.26 -18.60 27.75
C THR A 41 -26.87 -18.04 26.38
N LEU A 42 -26.68 -16.71 26.29
CA LEU A 42 -26.12 -16.08 25.09
C LEU A 42 -24.72 -16.63 24.74
N GLY A 43 -23.96 -17.06 25.75
CA GLY A 43 -22.65 -17.69 25.57
C GLY A 43 -22.74 -19.02 24.82
N ASP A 44 -23.74 -19.84 25.13
CA ASP A 44 -23.98 -21.13 24.46
C ASP A 44 -24.37 -20.93 22.99
N GLY A 45 -25.19 -19.91 22.71
CA GLY A 45 -25.54 -19.52 21.34
C GLY A 45 -24.34 -19.02 20.54
N LEU A 46 -23.49 -18.17 21.15
CA LEU A 46 -22.25 -17.71 20.53
C LEU A 46 -21.27 -18.87 20.29
N TRP A 47 -21.16 -19.78 21.24
CA TRP A 47 -20.32 -20.98 21.14
C TRP A 47 -20.78 -21.89 20.00
N LEU A 48 -22.09 -22.13 19.89
CA LEU A 48 -22.68 -22.90 18.79
C LEU A 48 -22.42 -22.22 17.43
N ALA A 49 -22.61 -20.90 17.35
CA ALA A 49 -22.32 -20.15 16.13
C ALA A 49 -20.83 -20.21 15.74
N PHE A 50 -19.94 -20.06 16.72
CA PHE A 50 -18.49 -20.09 16.50
C PHE A 50 -18.02 -21.46 16.02
N THR A 51 -18.40 -22.53 16.71
CA THR A 51 -18.01 -23.90 16.37
C THR A 51 -18.57 -24.35 15.02
N THR A 52 -19.79 -23.91 14.68
CA THR A 52 -20.43 -24.15 13.38
C THR A 52 -19.76 -23.37 12.26
N ALA A 53 -19.51 -22.06 12.46
CA ALA A 53 -18.85 -21.21 11.47
C ALA A 53 -17.39 -21.61 11.22
N ALA A 54 -16.69 -22.08 12.26
CA ALA A 54 -15.35 -22.62 12.16
C ALA A 54 -15.32 -24.07 11.63
N THR A 55 -16.49 -24.68 11.35
CA THR A 55 -16.62 -26.08 10.90
C THR A 55 -16.01 -27.13 11.83
N VAL A 56 -15.78 -26.77 13.10
CA VAL A 56 -15.24 -27.68 14.13
C VAL A 56 -16.32 -28.63 14.62
N GLY A 57 -17.49 -28.09 14.97
CA GLY A 57 -18.67 -28.88 15.35
C GLY A 57 -18.41 -29.92 16.43
N TYR A 58 -17.97 -29.52 17.63
CA TYR A 58 -17.68 -30.44 18.74
C TYR A 58 -18.85 -31.38 19.10
N GLY A 59 -20.08 -30.95 18.82
CA GLY A 59 -21.29 -31.77 19.01
C GLY A 59 -21.80 -31.80 20.45
N ASP A 60 -21.22 -30.98 21.32
CA ASP A 60 -21.68 -30.73 22.70
C ASP A 60 -23.05 -30.03 22.72
N ILE A 61 -23.22 -29.03 21.86
CA ILE A 61 -24.48 -28.34 21.60
C ILE A 61 -24.73 -28.45 20.10
N VAL A 62 -25.94 -28.90 19.73
CA VAL A 62 -26.33 -29.08 18.32
C VAL A 62 -27.73 -28.53 18.07
N PRO A 63 -27.99 -28.00 16.87
CA PRO A 63 -29.32 -27.55 16.48
C PRO A 63 -30.32 -28.72 16.50
N THR A 64 -31.28 -28.70 17.43
CA THR A 64 -32.31 -29.73 17.51
C THR A 64 -33.56 -29.35 16.75
N THR A 65 -33.89 -28.06 16.69
CA THR A 65 -35.09 -27.57 16.02
C THR A 65 -34.93 -27.56 14.49
N PRO A 66 -36.01 -27.79 13.72
CA PRO A 66 -35.95 -27.72 12.26
C PRO A 66 -35.53 -26.33 11.77
N ALA A 67 -35.93 -25.26 12.47
CA ALA A 67 -35.52 -23.90 12.17
C ALA A 67 -34.01 -23.69 12.40
N SER A 68 -33.44 -24.14 13.52
CA SER A 68 -32.01 -24.00 13.80
C SER A 68 -31.14 -24.83 12.86
N LYS A 69 -31.63 -25.99 12.39
CA LYS A 69 -30.94 -26.80 11.38
C LYS A 69 -30.81 -26.09 10.04
N ILE A 70 -31.91 -25.50 9.53
CA ILE A 70 -31.87 -24.73 8.29
C ILE A 70 -30.95 -23.51 8.45
N PHE A 71 -31.04 -22.82 9.58
CA PHE A 71 -30.17 -21.70 9.91
C PHE A 71 -28.69 -22.10 9.92
N SER A 72 -28.36 -23.28 10.45
CA SER A 72 -26.98 -23.80 10.50
C SER A 72 -26.34 -23.93 9.12
N ILE A 73 -27.10 -24.32 8.09
CA ILE A 73 -26.60 -24.40 6.72
C ILE A 73 -26.14 -23.02 6.22
N PHE A 74 -26.94 -21.97 6.49
CA PHE A 74 -26.57 -20.60 6.15
C PHE A 74 -25.34 -20.13 6.94
N VAL A 75 -25.24 -20.50 8.22
CA VAL A 75 -24.09 -20.16 9.06
C VAL A 75 -22.80 -20.79 8.54
N VAL A 76 -22.84 -22.04 8.09
CA VAL A 76 -21.66 -22.69 7.48
C VAL A 76 -21.21 -21.95 6.23
N LEU A 77 -22.13 -21.59 5.33
CA LEU A 77 -21.80 -20.80 4.13
C LEU A 77 -21.18 -19.45 4.49
N LEU A 78 -21.74 -18.78 5.49
CA LEU A 78 -21.28 -17.47 5.94
C LEU A 78 -19.93 -17.55 6.66
N GLY A 79 -19.70 -18.62 7.43
CA GLY A 79 -18.41 -18.93 8.06
C GLY A 79 -17.32 -19.13 7.01
N TYR A 80 -17.61 -19.89 5.94
CA TYR A 80 -16.69 -20.07 4.82
C TYR A 80 -16.35 -18.75 4.11
N ALA A 81 -17.36 -17.90 3.89
CA ALA A 81 -17.15 -16.56 3.32
C ALA A 81 -16.28 -15.68 4.22
N ALA A 82 -16.50 -15.71 5.54
CA ALA A 82 -15.70 -14.96 6.51
C ALA A 82 -14.24 -15.46 6.54
N LEU A 83 -14.02 -16.78 6.59
CA LEU A 83 -12.69 -17.38 6.54
C LEU A 83 -11.94 -17.00 5.25
N SER A 84 -12.62 -17.01 4.11
CA SER A 84 -12.07 -16.58 2.82
C SER A 84 -11.65 -15.10 2.85
N LEU A 85 -12.49 -14.22 3.40
CA LEU A 85 -12.21 -12.79 3.50
C LEU A 85 -11.02 -12.49 4.43
N VAL A 86 -10.93 -13.20 5.56
CA VAL A 86 -9.79 -13.10 6.47
C VAL A 86 -8.51 -13.56 5.77
N THR A 87 -8.57 -14.69 5.07
CA THR A 87 -7.43 -15.23 4.29
C THR A 87 -6.98 -14.24 3.22
N ALA A 88 -7.92 -13.65 2.47
CA ALA A 88 -7.64 -12.62 1.49
C ALA A 88 -7.05 -11.34 2.13
N GLY A 89 -7.52 -10.97 3.32
CA GLY A 89 -6.97 -9.85 4.09
C GLY A 89 -5.53 -10.09 4.54
N ILE A 90 -5.18 -11.31 4.92
CA ILE A 90 -3.79 -11.68 5.26
C ILE A 90 -2.92 -11.65 4.01
N ALA A 91 -3.41 -12.25 2.91
CA ALA A 91 -2.70 -12.27 1.64
C ALA A 91 -2.43 -10.87 1.10
N SER A 92 -3.41 -9.94 1.20
CA SER A 92 -3.22 -8.56 0.73
C SER A 92 -2.14 -7.82 1.53
N VAL A 93 -2.04 -8.03 2.84
CA VAL A 93 -0.97 -7.47 3.68
C VAL A 93 0.40 -7.99 3.24
N TRP A 94 0.49 -9.29 2.92
CA TRP A 94 1.74 -9.89 2.45
C TRP A 94 2.13 -9.37 1.07
N VAL A 95 1.18 -9.30 0.15
CA VAL A 95 1.39 -8.78 -1.21
C VAL A 95 1.79 -7.32 -1.17
N GLU A 96 1.07 -6.46 -0.44
CA GLU A 96 1.40 -5.03 -0.30
C GLU A 96 2.83 -4.82 0.26
N THR A 97 3.23 -5.64 1.25
CA THR A 97 4.60 -5.56 1.80
C THR A 97 5.64 -5.95 0.76
N THR A 98 5.34 -6.95 -0.07
CA THR A 98 6.21 -7.43 -1.15
C THR A 98 6.30 -6.42 -2.29
N GLU A 99 5.18 -5.87 -2.76
CA GLU A 99 5.15 -4.85 -3.80
C GLU A 99 5.94 -3.60 -3.39
N ARG A 100 5.78 -3.14 -2.14
CA ARG A 100 6.55 -2.00 -1.61
C ARG A 100 8.05 -2.29 -1.49
N GLN A 101 8.44 -3.53 -1.23
CA GLN A 101 9.85 -3.91 -1.25
C GLN A 101 10.41 -3.85 -2.68
N VAL A 102 9.72 -4.47 -3.63
CA VAL A 102 10.12 -4.50 -5.04
C VAL A 102 10.22 -3.10 -5.64
N GLU A 103 9.23 -2.23 -5.42
CA GLU A 103 9.26 -0.84 -5.91
C GLU A 103 10.47 -0.08 -5.35
N ARG A 104 10.76 -0.25 -4.06
CA ARG A 104 11.93 0.37 -3.43
C ARG A 104 13.24 -0.15 -3.98
N ASP A 105 13.33 -1.43 -4.29
CA ASP A 105 14.54 -2.04 -4.84
C ASP A 105 14.80 -1.57 -6.27
N ILE A 106 13.77 -1.55 -7.12
CA ILE A 106 13.85 -1.00 -8.48
C ILE A 106 14.32 0.46 -8.46
N LEU A 107 13.75 1.29 -7.59
CA LEU A 107 14.13 2.71 -7.49
C LEU A 107 15.59 2.90 -7.00
N ARG A 108 16.07 2.02 -6.12
CA ARG A 108 17.46 2.04 -5.62
C ARG A 108 18.45 1.65 -6.70
N GLU A 109 18.13 0.59 -7.45
CA GLU A 109 18.97 0.09 -8.54
C GLU A 109 19.11 1.15 -9.63
N LEU A 110 17.99 1.72 -10.08
CA LEU A 110 17.99 2.81 -11.06
C LEU A 110 18.81 4.03 -10.59
N HIS A 111 18.70 4.40 -9.31
CA HIS A 111 19.52 5.48 -8.74
C HIS A 111 21.02 5.17 -8.72
N THR A 112 21.38 3.88 -8.63
CA THR A 112 22.77 3.44 -8.58
C THR A 112 23.36 3.43 -10.00
N GLU A 113 22.62 2.90 -10.97
CA GLU A 113 23.01 2.90 -12.38
C GLU A 113 23.14 4.32 -12.95
N LEU A 114 22.18 5.21 -12.67
CA LEU A 114 22.26 6.61 -13.11
C LEU A 114 23.48 7.34 -12.53
N ARG A 115 23.87 7.01 -11.30
CA ARG A 115 25.08 7.58 -10.66
C ARG A 115 26.34 7.06 -11.34
N ALA A 116 26.40 5.76 -11.65
CA ALA A 116 27.53 5.15 -12.36
C ALA A 116 27.69 5.76 -13.78
N LEU A 117 26.61 5.82 -14.55
CA LEU A 117 26.61 6.42 -15.90
C LEU A 117 27.00 7.90 -15.87
N ARG A 118 26.51 8.68 -14.90
CA ARG A 118 26.94 10.08 -14.74
C ARG A 118 28.42 10.21 -14.45
N ALA A 119 28.99 9.33 -13.64
CA ALA A 119 30.43 9.33 -13.34
C ALA A 119 31.27 9.04 -14.60
N GLU A 120 30.87 8.05 -15.40
CA GLU A 120 31.55 7.70 -16.65
C GLU A 120 31.50 8.83 -17.69
N LEU A 121 30.36 9.50 -17.85
CA LEU A 121 30.27 10.67 -18.73
C LEU A 121 31.19 11.81 -18.28
N SER A 122 31.45 11.95 -16.98
CA SER A 122 32.34 12.99 -16.45
C SER A 122 33.82 12.71 -16.74
N SER A 123 34.25 11.43 -16.68
CA SER A 123 35.62 11.03 -16.99
C SER A 123 35.91 11.14 -18.49
N LEU A 124 34.99 10.69 -19.35
CA LEU A 124 35.15 10.79 -20.81
C LEU A 124 35.22 12.25 -21.28
N ARG A 125 34.44 13.15 -20.67
CA ARG A 125 34.53 14.59 -20.97
C ARG A 125 35.88 15.18 -20.53
N ALA A 126 36.45 14.73 -19.43
CA ALA A 126 37.77 15.16 -18.98
C ALA A 126 38.88 14.69 -19.94
N GLN A 127 38.81 13.43 -20.39
CA GLN A 127 39.77 12.86 -21.35
C GLN A 127 39.72 13.57 -22.71
N ARG A 128 38.51 13.80 -23.25
CA ARG A 128 38.37 14.55 -24.50
C ARG A 128 38.96 15.96 -24.36
N ARG A 129 38.79 16.61 -23.20
CA ARG A 129 39.37 17.95 -22.94
C ARG A 129 40.90 17.93 -22.87
N SER A 130 41.53 16.86 -22.38
CA SER A 130 42.99 16.70 -22.43
C SER A 130 43.52 16.40 -23.83
N GLU A 131 42.81 15.58 -24.61
CA GLU A 131 43.18 15.29 -26.01
C GLU A 131 43.08 16.54 -26.88
N THR A 132 41.97 17.29 -26.79
CA THR A 132 41.83 18.57 -27.51
C THR A 132 42.89 19.60 -27.08
N ARG A 133 43.35 19.56 -25.81
CA ARG A 133 44.41 20.46 -25.32
C ARG A 133 45.81 20.04 -25.76
N ALA A 134 46.04 18.74 -25.98
CA ALA A 134 47.29 18.21 -26.51
C ALA A 134 47.39 18.41 -28.03
N GLU A 135 46.27 18.28 -28.74
CA GLU A 135 46.18 18.42 -30.20
C GLU A 135 46.16 19.88 -30.68
N ASN A 136 45.60 20.80 -29.88
CA ASN A 136 45.79 22.24 -30.06
C ASN A 136 46.80 22.78 -29.02
N PRO A 137 48.12 22.61 -29.24
CA PRO A 137 49.10 23.37 -28.49
C PRO A 137 48.84 24.85 -28.78
N CYS A 138 48.49 25.58 -27.74
CA CYS A 138 48.14 27.00 -27.80
C CYS A 138 49.14 27.75 -28.70
N PRO A 139 48.71 28.45 -29.78
CA PRO A 139 49.51 29.56 -30.25
C PRO A 139 49.55 30.56 -29.10
N ALA A 140 50.75 30.83 -28.60
CA ALA A 140 50.98 31.67 -27.44
C ALA A 140 50.14 32.97 -27.50
N SER A 141 49.45 33.28 -26.41
CA SER A 141 48.99 34.63 -26.05
C SER A 141 48.17 35.39 -27.11
N GLY A 142 46.84 35.30 -27.03
CA GLY A 142 45.91 36.24 -27.66
C GLY A 142 44.70 36.45 -26.76
N ALA A 143 44.59 37.64 -26.17
CA ALA A 143 43.61 38.03 -25.16
C ALA A 143 42.15 37.77 -25.58
N VAL A 144 41.35 37.21 -24.67
CA VAL A 144 39.91 37.48 -24.67
C VAL A 144 39.75 38.89 -24.08
N PRO A 145 39.25 39.90 -24.82
CA PRO A 145 39.05 41.22 -24.25
C PRO A 145 37.95 41.14 -23.17
N PRO A 146 38.03 41.94 -22.10
CA PRO A 146 37.00 41.94 -21.07
C PRO A 146 35.65 42.30 -21.70
N THR A 147 34.68 41.42 -21.54
CA THR A 147 33.27 41.66 -21.86
C THR A 147 32.84 42.97 -21.20
N THR A 148 32.58 43.99 -22.03
CA THR A 148 32.04 45.28 -21.61
C THR A 148 30.64 45.08 -21.04
N LEU A 149 30.49 45.33 -19.74
CA LEU A 149 29.19 45.57 -19.11
C LEU A 149 28.48 46.74 -19.80
N PRO A 150 27.17 46.69 -20.06
CA PRO A 150 26.43 47.85 -20.57
C PRO A 150 26.43 48.96 -19.52
N THR A 151 26.95 50.12 -19.88
CA THR A 151 26.98 51.34 -19.08
C THR A 151 25.55 51.86 -18.87
N PRO A 152 25.14 52.22 -17.63
CA PRO A 152 23.86 52.90 -17.42
C PRO A 152 23.90 54.33 -18.01
N PRO A 153 22.75 54.86 -18.47
CA PRO A 153 22.68 56.18 -19.11
C PRO A 153 23.04 57.32 -18.13
N PRO A 154 23.69 58.40 -18.61
CA PRO A 154 24.14 59.49 -17.76
C PRO A 154 22.96 60.30 -17.20
N ALA A 155 22.96 60.51 -15.88
CA ALA A 155 22.06 61.44 -15.21
C ALA A 155 22.43 62.90 -15.59
N PRO A 156 21.45 63.79 -15.83
CA PRO A 156 21.71 65.18 -16.19
C PRO A 156 22.31 65.95 -15.01
N THR A 157 23.50 66.49 -15.23
CA THR A 157 24.23 67.39 -14.33
C THR A 157 23.47 68.72 -14.22
N GLN A 158 22.86 68.99 -13.06
CA GLN A 158 22.50 70.36 -12.70
C GLN A 158 23.69 71.04 -12.04
N SER A 159 24.26 71.98 -12.78
CA SER A 159 25.30 72.91 -12.39
C SER A 159 24.67 74.16 -11.77
N GLY A 160 25.25 74.65 -10.67
CA GLY A 160 25.34 76.09 -10.43
C GLY A 160 24.80 76.60 -9.10
N SER A 161 25.75 77.18 -8.34
CA SER A 161 25.63 78.33 -7.42
C SER A 161 24.69 78.26 -6.22
#